data_AF-A0A969LL51-F1
#
_entry.id   AF-A0A969LL51-F1
#
_cell.length_a   1.000
_cell.length_b   1.000
_cell.length_c   1.000
_cell.angle_alpha   90.00
_cell.angle_beta   90.00
_cell.angle_gamma   90.00
#
_symmetry.space_group_name_H-M   'P 1'
#
loop_
_entity.id
_entity.type
_entity.pdbx_description
1 polymer ?
#
loop_
_entity_poly.entity_id
_entity_poly.type
_entity_poly.pdbx_seq_one_letter_code
_entity_poly.pdbx_strand_id
1 'polypeptide(L)'
;MIDIENYELLLNTYVAHGKNSGGEFAQKFSNNPRSHQSSLGFYITKNSYYGEHGLALRLAGMERGVNDKATYRNIVMHGAPYAGEDFLQRNSFLGRSFGCPAVPKEATEKLIKHIKNGTCLFIYHPSKQYLTGSKILNG
;
A
#
# COMPACT_ATOMS: atom_id res chain seq x y z
N MET A 1 11.13 3.23 -0.75
CA MET A 1 11.24 4.38 0.17
C MET A 1 12.32 5.27 -0.37
N ILE A 2 11.97 6.53 -0.63
CA ILE A 2 12.88 7.50 -1.22
C ILE A 2 13.08 8.59 -0.18
N ASP A 3 14.34 8.90 0.10
CA ASP A 3 14.73 10.13 0.77
C ASP A 3 14.77 11.23 -0.28
N ILE A 4 13.82 12.15 -0.20
CA ILE A 4 13.68 13.23 -1.19
C ILE A 4 14.69 14.35 -0.92
N GLU A 5 15.10 14.56 0.33
CA GLU A 5 16.06 15.60 0.69
C GLU A 5 17.46 15.26 0.18
N ASN A 6 17.84 13.98 0.33
CA ASN A 6 19.16 13.48 -0.08
C ASN A 6 19.18 12.85 -1.48
N TYR A 7 18.02 12.72 -2.14
CA TYR A 7 17.87 12.04 -3.44
C TYR A 7 18.30 10.57 -3.43
N GLU A 8 18.04 9.86 -2.33
CA GLU A 8 18.50 8.49 -2.12
C GLU A 8 17.37 7.46 -2.09
N LEU A 9 17.64 6.27 -2.63
CA LEU A 9 16.76 5.11 -2.49
C LEU A 9 17.11 4.32 -1.22
N LEU A 10 16.38 4.56 -0.13
CA LEU A 10 16.63 3.90 1.16
C LEU A 10 16.14 2.45 1.23
N LEU A 11 15.09 2.10 0.49
CA LEU A 11 14.51 0.76 0.48
C LEU A 11 13.78 0.46 -0.82
N ASN A 12 14.12 -0.65 -1.45
CA ASN A 12 13.34 -1.31 -2.51
C ASN A 12 12.92 -2.69 -1.99
N THR A 13 11.63 -3.01 -2.03
CA THR A 13 11.11 -4.28 -1.53
C THR A 13 9.77 -4.64 -2.17
N TYR A 14 9.35 -5.88 -1.94
CA TYR A 14 8.09 -6.43 -2.42
C TYR A 14 6.87 -5.80 -1.72
N VAL A 15 5.75 -5.70 -2.45
CA VAL A 15 4.45 -5.28 -1.90
C VAL A 15 3.35 -6.11 -2.52
N ALA A 16 2.57 -6.81 -1.68
CA ALA A 16 1.36 -7.51 -2.08
C ALA A 16 0.13 -6.58 -2.04
N HIS A 17 -0.78 -6.78 -2.99
CA HIS A 17 -2.00 -5.99 -3.15
C HIS A 17 -3.28 -6.77 -2.76
N GLY A 18 -4.43 -6.09 -2.85
CA GLY A 18 -5.74 -6.68 -2.57
C GLY A 18 -6.10 -7.83 -3.52
N LYS A 19 -6.75 -8.88 -3.00
CA LYS A 19 -7.06 -10.11 -3.75
C LYS A 19 -7.90 -9.92 -5.00
N ASN A 20 -8.77 -8.91 -5.01
CA ASN A 20 -9.65 -8.62 -6.12
C ASN A 20 -9.04 -7.59 -7.10
N SER A 21 -7.79 -7.18 -6.87
CA SER A 21 -7.09 -6.24 -7.74
C SER A 21 -6.40 -6.91 -8.93
N GLY A 22 -6.06 -8.20 -8.85
CA GLY A 22 -5.37 -8.92 -9.93
C GLY A 22 -4.69 -10.21 -9.46
N GLY A 23 -3.87 -10.79 -10.34
CA GLY A 23 -3.02 -11.95 -10.08
C GLY A 23 -1.63 -11.50 -9.60
N GLU A 24 -0.61 -11.69 -10.45
CA GLU A 24 0.75 -11.18 -10.23
C GLU A 24 0.79 -9.65 -10.13
N PHE A 25 0.06 -8.97 -11.02
CA PHE A 25 -0.06 -7.52 -11.05
C PHE A 25 -1.49 -7.05 -10.77
N ALA A 26 -1.61 -5.98 -10.00
CA ALA A 26 -2.88 -5.29 -9.78
C ALA A 26 -3.29 -4.51 -11.03
N GLN A 27 -4.50 -4.78 -11.53
CA GLN A 27 -5.10 -4.13 -12.71
C GLN A 27 -6.41 -3.42 -12.39
N LYS A 28 -7.04 -3.75 -11.25
CA LYS A 28 -8.34 -3.20 -10.82
C LYS A 28 -8.23 -2.60 -9.43
N PHE A 29 -8.79 -1.41 -9.24
CA PHE A 29 -8.72 -0.69 -7.98
C PHE A 29 -10.12 -0.24 -7.54
N SER A 30 -10.31 -0.09 -6.24
CA SER A 30 -11.58 0.39 -5.71
C SER A 30 -11.40 1.10 -4.40
N ASN A 31 -12.21 2.15 -4.23
CA ASN A 31 -12.40 2.87 -2.99
C ASN A 31 -13.59 2.32 -2.17
N ASN A 32 -14.28 1.30 -2.67
CA ASN A 32 -15.49 0.80 -2.02
C ASN A 32 -15.16 -0.15 -0.86
N PRO A 33 -15.88 -0.06 0.27
CA PRO A 33 -15.81 -1.05 1.34
C PRO A 33 -16.11 -2.46 0.83
N ARG A 34 -15.49 -3.47 1.45
CA ARG A 34 -15.67 -4.90 1.13
C ARG A 34 -15.34 -5.32 -0.32
N SER A 35 -14.79 -4.43 -1.13
CA SER A 35 -14.31 -4.75 -2.48
C SER A 35 -13.11 -5.72 -2.46
N HIS A 36 -12.34 -5.73 -1.36
CA HIS A 36 -11.07 -6.43 -1.24
C HIS A 36 -10.02 -6.03 -2.31
N GLN A 37 -10.18 -4.84 -2.89
CA GLN A 37 -9.26 -4.26 -3.85
C GLN A 37 -8.40 -3.19 -3.17
N SER A 38 -7.18 -3.02 -3.64
CA SER A 38 -6.38 -1.85 -3.28
C SER A 38 -6.97 -0.58 -3.92
N SER A 39 -6.69 0.58 -3.32
CA SER A 39 -6.99 1.90 -3.89
C SER A 39 -5.70 2.61 -4.25
N LEU A 40 -5.70 3.35 -5.35
CA LEU A 40 -4.57 4.16 -5.80
C LEU A 40 -4.46 5.47 -5.02
N GLY A 41 -3.49 6.29 -5.39
CA GLY A 41 -3.42 7.69 -4.97
C GLY A 41 -2.49 7.95 -3.80
N PHE A 42 -2.52 9.19 -3.34
CA PHE A 42 -1.73 9.70 -2.23
C PHE A 42 -2.37 9.37 -0.88
N TYR A 43 -1.53 8.92 0.03
CA TYR A 43 -1.85 8.65 1.42
C TYR A 43 -0.89 9.40 2.33
N ILE A 44 -1.36 9.77 3.51
CA ILE A 44 -0.51 10.20 4.62
C ILE A 44 -0.48 9.08 5.66
N THR A 45 0.73 8.66 6.02
CA THR A 45 0.94 7.70 7.09
C THR A 45 0.59 8.34 8.44
N LYS A 46 0.06 7.53 9.35
CA LYS A 46 -0.32 7.98 10.70
C LYS A 46 0.50 7.22 11.75
N ASN A 47 -0.09 6.99 12.92
CA ASN A 47 0.52 6.20 13.97
C ASN A 47 0.55 4.71 13.60
N SER A 48 1.56 4.02 14.13
CA SER A 48 1.62 2.56 14.11
C SER A 48 0.91 1.96 15.32
N TYR A 49 0.51 0.70 15.22
CA TYR A 49 -0.06 -0.09 16.31
C TYR A 49 0.25 -1.57 16.09
N TYR A 50 0.06 -2.40 17.11
CA TYR A 50 0.12 -3.86 16.99
C TYR A 50 -1.30 -4.41 16.86
N GLY A 51 -1.54 -5.16 15.79
CA GLY A 51 -2.79 -5.87 15.53
C GLY A 51 -2.57 -7.37 15.29
N GLU A 52 -3.57 -8.04 14.73
CA GLU A 52 -3.54 -9.48 14.44
C GLU A 52 -2.36 -9.91 13.56
N HIS A 53 -1.93 -9.04 12.65
CA HIS A 53 -0.79 -9.29 11.74
C HIS A 53 0.54 -8.71 12.25
N GLY A 54 0.61 -8.35 13.54
CA GLY A 54 1.79 -7.71 14.14
C GLY A 54 1.80 -6.20 13.95
N LEU A 55 2.99 -5.63 13.74
CA LEU A 55 3.16 -4.19 13.55
C LEU A 55 2.46 -3.72 12.27
N ALA A 56 1.56 -2.76 12.41
CA ALA A 56 0.80 -2.16 11.33
C ALA A 56 0.86 -0.63 11.39
N LEU A 57 0.76 0.01 10.23
CA LEU A 57 0.80 1.45 10.06
C LEU A 57 -0.50 1.95 9.44
N ARG A 58 -1.20 2.83 10.16
CA ARG A 58 -2.45 3.43 9.67
C ARG A 58 -2.19 4.35 8.48
N LEU A 59 -3.08 4.29 7.49
CA LEU A 59 -3.03 5.11 6.29
C LEU A 59 -4.30 5.97 6.20
N ALA A 60 -4.13 7.25 5.88
CA ALA A 60 -5.22 8.16 5.55
C ALA A 60 -5.13 8.51 4.07
N GLY A 61 -6.18 8.23 3.30
CA GLY A 61 -6.23 8.60 1.89
C GLY A 61 -6.51 10.09 1.72
N MET A 62 -5.82 10.71 0.76
CA MET A 62 -5.86 12.16 0.52
C MET A 62 -6.63 12.56 -0.74
N GLU A 63 -7.14 11.59 -1.50
CA GLU A 63 -7.82 11.84 -2.77
C GLU A 63 -9.29 11.45 -2.71
N ARG A 64 -10.16 12.46 -2.71
CA ARG A 64 -11.62 12.30 -2.70
C ARG A 64 -12.07 11.48 -3.90
N GLY A 65 -12.82 10.40 -3.64
CA GLY A 65 -13.32 9.48 -4.66
C GLY A 65 -12.31 8.39 -5.06
N VAL A 66 -11.02 8.55 -4.78
CA VAL A 66 -9.97 7.58 -5.14
C VAL A 66 -9.59 6.70 -3.95
N ASN A 67 -9.32 7.32 -2.80
CA ASN A 67 -8.88 6.62 -1.59
C ASN A 67 -9.34 7.25 -0.27
N ASP A 68 -10.20 8.26 -0.30
CA ASP A 68 -10.74 8.95 0.89
C ASP A 68 -11.46 8.03 1.88
N LYS A 69 -11.87 6.81 1.47
CA LYS A 69 -12.46 5.82 2.37
C LYS A 69 -11.42 4.87 3.00
N ALA A 70 -10.12 5.08 2.79
CA ALA A 70 -9.07 4.17 3.26
C ALA A 70 -9.13 3.89 4.77
N THR A 71 -9.28 4.93 5.60
CA THR A 71 -9.39 4.77 7.05
C THR A 71 -10.67 4.03 7.45
N TYR A 72 -11.81 4.37 6.84
CA TYR A 72 -13.08 3.66 7.05
C TYR A 72 -13.01 2.18 6.66
N ARG A 73 -12.20 1.87 5.65
CA ARG A 73 -11.96 0.50 5.15
C ARG A 73 -10.88 -0.25 5.95
N ASN A 74 -10.33 0.34 7.01
CA ASN A 74 -9.21 -0.19 7.78
C ASN A 74 -7.99 -0.53 6.91
N ILE A 75 -7.71 0.28 5.88
CA ILE A 75 -6.51 0.12 5.06
C ILE A 75 -5.30 0.57 5.87
N VAL A 76 -4.37 -0.36 6.07
CA VAL A 76 -3.11 -0.18 6.79
C VAL A 76 -1.97 -0.80 5.99
N MET A 77 -0.75 -0.38 6.24
CA MET A 77 0.43 -1.13 5.80
C MET A 77 0.85 -2.10 6.89
N HIS A 78 1.15 -3.34 6.54
CA HIS A 78 1.54 -4.36 7.52
C HIS A 78 2.49 -5.41 6.93
N GLY A 79 3.16 -6.14 7.80
CA GLY A 79 3.98 -7.30 7.42
C GLY A 79 3.13 -8.52 7.08
N ALA A 80 3.57 -9.32 6.11
CA ALA A 80 2.90 -10.57 5.75
C ALA A 80 3.91 -11.66 5.36
N PRO A 81 3.70 -12.92 5.78
CA PRO A 81 4.57 -14.03 5.38
C PRO A 81 4.42 -14.39 3.90
N TYR A 82 3.42 -13.82 3.23
CA TYR A 82 3.12 -14.04 1.82
C TYR A 82 3.63 -12.91 0.91
N ALA A 83 4.37 -11.96 1.47
CA ALA A 83 5.01 -10.87 0.74
C ALA A 83 6.53 -11.05 0.89
N GLY A 84 7.23 -11.57 -0.11
CA GLY A 84 8.68 -11.79 -0.04
C GLY A 84 9.17 -12.98 -0.87
N GLU A 85 10.49 -13.09 -0.98
CA GLU A 85 11.19 -14.09 -1.81
C GLU A 85 10.85 -15.52 -1.38
N ASP A 86 10.84 -15.81 -0.07
CA ASP A 86 10.53 -17.13 0.49
C ASP A 86 9.13 -17.64 0.12
N PHE A 87 8.20 -16.72 -0.16
CA PHE A 87 6.88 -17.07 -0.68
C PHE A 87 6.92 -17.35 -2.18
N LEU A 88 7.66 -16.55 -2.95
CA LEU A 88 7.82 -16.70 -4.41
C LEU A 88 8.58 -17.97 -4.80
N GLN A 89 9.48 -18.47 -3.97
CA GLN A 89 10.14 -19.77 -4.19
C GLN A 89 9.14 -20.94 -4.29
N ARG A 90 7.92 -20.78 -3.77
CA ARG A 90 6.88 -21.82 -3.74
C ARG A 90 5.60 -21.45 -4.51
N ASN A 91 5.53 -20.23 -5.05
CA ASN A 91 4.32 -19.68 -5.67
C ASN A 91 4.70 -18.78 -6.84
N SER A 92 3.90 -18.80 -7.90
CA SER A 92 4.18 -17.98 -9.10
C SER A 92 4.10 -16.48 -8.86
N PHE A 93 3.44 -16.03 -7.78
CA PHE A 93 3.32 -14.63 -7.40
C PHE A 93 3.05 -14.51 -5.89
N LEU A 94 3.15 -13.29 -5.34
CA LEU A 94 2.90 -13.03 -3.92
C LEU A 94 1.49 -13.41 -3.49
N GLY A 95 1.28 -13.62 -2.19
CA GLY A 95 -0.06 -13.68 -1.64
C GLY A 95 -0.81 -12.36 -1.78
N ARG A 96 -2.06 -12.33 -1.35
CA ARG A 96 -2.93 -11.18 -1.53
C ARG A 96 -3.63 -10.80 -0.23
N SER A 97 -3.69 -9.51 0.05
CA SER A 97 -4.42 -8.94 1.19
C SER A 97 -5.89 -8.69 0.85
N PHE A 98 -6.63 -8.05 1.74
CA PHE A 98 -7.98 -7.52 1.47
C PHE A 98 -7.98 -6.02 1.12
N GLY A 99 -6.87 -5.51 0.59
CA GLY A 99 -6.73 -4.15 0.07
C GLY A 99 -5.53 -3.39 0.63
N CYS A 100 -5.03 -3.84 1.78
CA CYS A 100 -3.83 -3.32 2.45
C CYS A 100 -2.55 -3.56 1.63
N PRO A 101 -1.63 -2.58 1.52
CA PRO A 101 -0.27 -2.86 1.08
C PRO A 101 0.43 -3.76 2.12
N ALA A 102 0.76 -4.98 1.74
CA ALA A 102 1.43 -5.94 2.60
C ALA A 102 2.90 -6.12 2.17
N VAL A 103 3.83 -5.98 3.09
CA VAL A 103 5.29 -6.01 2.83
C VAL A 103 5.94 -7.21 3.53
N PRO A 104 7.19 -7.57 3.19
CA PRO A 104 7.92 -8.60 3.92
C PRO A 104 8.07 -8.29 5.40
N LYS A 105 7.97 -9.33 6.23
CA LYS A 105 7.99 -9.18 7.71
C LYS A 105 9.31 -8.56 8.18
N GLU A 106 10.42 -9.02 7.61
CA GLU A 106 11.78 -8.55 7.85
C GLU A 106 11.97 -7.06 7.50
N ALA A 107 11.23 -6.54 6.52
CA ALA A 107 11.27 -5.13 6.15
C ALA A 107 10.35 -4.25 7.00
N THR A 108 9.34 -4.85 7.65
CA THR A 108 8.19 -4.14 8.23
C THR A 108 8.60 -3.14 9.32
N GLU A 109 9.43 -3.55 10.27
CA GLU A 109 9.81 -2.70 11.41
C GLU A 109 10.63 -1.51 10.97
N LYS A 110 11.71 -1.75 10.19
CA LYS A 110 12.53 -0.68 9.63
C LYS A 110 11.66 0.27 8.81
N LEU A 111 10.83 -0.25 7.91
CA LEU A 111 9.97 0.56 7.05
C LEU A 111 9.05 1.45 7.87
N ILE A 112 8.23 0.87 8.76
CA ILE A 112 7.23 1.62 9.55
C ILE A 112 7.90 2.64 10.47
N LYS A 113 9.08 2.33 11.04
CA LYS A 113 9.82 3.27 11.88
C LYS A 113 10.20 4.56 11.13
N HIS A 114 10.62 4.44 9.86
CA HIS A 114 11.03 5.59 9.06
C HIS A 114 9.85 6.41 8.53
N ILE A 115 8.74 5.75 8.18
CA ILE A 115 7.64 6.44 7.48
C ILE A 115 6.41 6.73 8.34
N LYS A 116 6.41 6.42 9.64
CA LYS A 116 5.25 6.75 10.49
C LYS A 116 5.12 8.27 10.68
N ASN A 117 3.93 8.71 11.09
CA ASN A 117 3.66 10.06 11.57
C ASN A 117 3.82 11.19 10.52
N GLY A 118 3.32 10.99 9.30
CA GLY A 118 3.12 12.10 8.36
C GLY A 118 3.83 11.97 7.01
N THR A 119 4.51 10.87 6.76
CA THR A 119 5.17 10.61 5.47
C THR A 119 4.14 10.38 4.35
N CYS A 120 4.49 10.86 3.16
CA CYS A 120 3.72 10.60 1.95
C CYS A 120 3.95 9.16 1.47
N LEU A 121 2.84 8.44 1.24
CA LEU A 121 2.83 7.16 0.53
C LEU A 121 2.04 7.35 -0.76
N PHE A 122 2.63 6.97 -1.89
CA PHE A 122 1.97 7.01 -3.18
C PHE A 122 1.80 5.61 -3.76
N ILE A 123 0.55 5.21 -4.03
CA ILE A 123 0.24 3.95 -4.72
C ILE A 123 -0.19 4.28 -6.15
N TYR A 124 0.64 3.90 -7.11
CA TYR A 124 0.50 4.29 -8.50
C TYR A 124 0.10 3.13 -9.41
N HIS A 125 -0.71 3.43 -10.43
CA HIS A 125 -0.89 2.60 -11.61
C HIS A 125 -1.20 3.51 -12.82
N PRO A 126 -0.66 3.25 -14.02
CA PRO A 126 -0.80 4.12 -15.19
C PRO A 126 -2.17 4.00 -15.89
N SER A 127 -3.23 3.63 -15.16
CA SER A 127 -4.55 3.48 -15.79
C SER A 127 -5.07 4.85 -16.21
N LYS A 128 -5.62 4.93 -17.44
CA LYS A 128 -6.21 6.18 -17.96
C LYS A 128 -7.20 6.78 -16.97
N GLN A 129 -8.04 5.94 -16.35
CA GLN A 129 -9.01 6.37 -15.33
C GLN A 129 -8.36 7.14 -14.17
N TYR A 130 -7.22 6.68 -13.66
CA TYR A 130 -6.53 7.35 -12.56
C TYR A 130 -5.81 8.60 -13.04
N LEU A 131 -5.06 8.50 -14.14
CA LEU A 131 -4.30 9.61 -14.70
C LEU A 131 -5.18 10.80 -15.09
N THR A 132 -6.39 10.57 -15.63
CA THR A 132 -7.31 11.66 -15.99
C THR A 132 -8.26 12.06 -14.86
N GLY A 133 -8.46 11.17 -13.87
CA GLY A 133 -9.43 11.36 -12.79
C GLY A 133 -8.85 11.98 -11.51
N SER A 134 -7.55 11.85 -11.28
CA SER A 134 -6.91 12.42 -10.09
C SER A 134 -6.84 13.94 -10.19
N LYS A 135 -7.46 14.63 -9.23
CA LYS A 135 -7.37 16.10 -9.13
C LYS A 135 -5.98 16.57 -8.69
N ILE A 136 -5.20 15.72 -8.01
CA ILE A 136 -3.85 16.08 -7.58
C ILE A 136 -2.88 16.04 -8.77
N LEU A 137 -3.04 15.07 -9.68
CA LEU A 137 -2.15 14.95 -10.85
C LEU A 137 -2.48 15.93 -11.99
N ASN A 138 -3.69 16.49 -12.01
CA ASN A 138 -4.17 17.40 -13.07
C ASN A 138 -4.53 18.80 -12.53
N GLY A 139 -4.15 19.10 -11.29
CA GLY A 139 -4.48 20.34 -10.57
C GLY A 139 -3.41 21.40 -10.69
#